data_AF-A0A3S2Y040-F1
#
_entry.id   AF-A0A3S2Y040-F1
#
_cell.length_a   1.000
_cell.length_b   1.000
_cell.length_c   1.000
_cell.angle_alpha   90.00
_cell.angle_beta   90.00
_cell.angle_gamma   90.00
#
_symmetry.space_group_name_H-M   'P 1'
#
loop_
_entity.id
_entity.type
_entity.pdbx_description
1 polymer ?
#
loop_
_entity_poly.entity_id
_entity_poly.type
_entity_poly.pdbx_seq_one_letter_code
_entity_poly.pdbx_strand_id
1 'polypeptide(L)'
;MGYEEGVYWKFDELVKNLIILSSTAERQKELMGHGCVADEMAEDFHSYFTLSKQEYLDAGLINQQQFDRLNELDQLLDNYSGDQNPDFWDDQQLSSNEDWKVLRKIARDILELLGKSDLEISYERKEEYVQNEQVKRLITQYTKFLLVKKK
;
A
#
# COMPACT_ATOMS: atom_id res chain seq x y z
N MET A 1 21.14 -11.72 -3.26
CA MET A 1 19.75 -12.04 -2.91
C MET A 1 19.32 -13.16 -3.82
N GLY A 2 19.00 -14.33 -3.26
CA GLY A 2 18.48 -15.45 -4.07
C GLY A 2 17.11 -15.09 -4.66
N TYR A 3 16.73 -15.73 -5.77
CA TYR A 3 15.42 -15.52 -6.40
C TYR A 3 14.26 -15.72 -5.40
N GLU A 4 14.36 -16.76 -4.57
CA GLU A 4 13.38 -17.05 -3.50
C GLU A 4 13.32 -15.90 -2.47
N GLU A 5 14.46 -15.42 -1.95
CA GLU A 5 14.50 -14.30 -1.00
C GLU A 5 13.82 -13.03 -1.54
N GLY A 6 13.88 -12.80 -2.85
CA GLY A 6 13.21 -11.69 -3.51
C GLY A 6 11.69 -11.79 -3.45
N VAL A 7 11.12 -12.98 -3.72
CA VAL A 7 9.66 -13.19 -3.75
C VAL A 7 9.06 -13.04 -2.35
N TYR A 8 9.69 -13.61 -1.32
CA TYR A 8 9.23 -13.44 0.07
C TYR A 8 9.27 -11.99 0.52
N TRP A 9 10.34 -11.26 0.18
CA TRP A 9 10.44 -9.84 0.51
C TRP A 9 9.34 -9.00 -0.14
N LYS A 10 9.09 -9.18 -1.45
CA LYS A 10 8.00 -8.47 -2.13
C LYS A 10 6.63 -8.81 -1.53
N PHE A 11 6.43 -10.07 -1.11
CA PHE A 11 5.19 -10.47 -0.45
C PHE A 11 5.01 -9.77 0.91
N ASP A 12 6.09 -9.61 1.68
CA ASP A 12 6.04 -8.81 2.92
C ASP A 12 5.71 -7.33 2.64
N GLU A 13 6.25 -6.75 1.56
CA GLU A 13 5.88 -5.40 1.13
C GLU A 13 4.42 -5.30 0.66
N LEU A 14 3.88 -6.32 -0.03
CA LEU A 14 2.45 -6.40 -0.35
C LEU A 14 1.59 -6.39 0.91
N VAL A 15 1.96 -7.18 1.93
CA VAL A 15 1.22 -7.21 3.21
C VAL A 15 1.25 -5.83 3.88
N LYS A 16 2.39 -5.12 3.85
CA LYS A 16 2.47 -3.75 4.36
C LYS A 16 1.55 -2.82 3.57
N ASN A 17 1.61 -2.84 2.24
CA ASN A 17 0.76 -2.01 1.40
C ASN A 17 -0.74 -2.26 1.68
N LEU A 18 -1.17 -3.51 1.87
CA LEU A 18 -2.54 -3.85 2.29
C LEU A 18 -2.91 -3.30 3.66
N ILE A 19 -1.98 -3.30 4.63
CA ILE A 19 -2.21 -2.66 5.94
C ILE A 19 -2.40 -1.15 5.77
N ILE A 20 -1.61 -0.49 4.92
CA ILE A 20 -1.77 0.93 4.60
C ILE A 20 -3.12 1.16 3.92
N LEU A 21 -3.44 0.43 2.86
CA LEU A 21 -4.70 0.52 2.12
C LEU A 21 -5.93 0.29 3.00
N SER A 22 -5.85 -0.60 4.00
CA SER A 22 -6.96 -0.86 4.92
C SER A 22 -7.07 0.15 6.09
N SER A 23 -6.10 1.05 6.23
CA SER A 23 -6.06 2.06 7.31
C SER A 23 -7.01 3.23 7.04
N THR A 24 -7.26 4.07 8.06
CA THR A 24 -8.04 5.30 7.88
C THR A 24 -7.32 6.28 6.96
N ALA A 25 -8.03 7.26 6.39
CA ALA A 25 -7.44 8.28 5.54
C ALA A 25 -6.28 9.03 6.22
N GLU A 26 -6.45 9.36 7.50
CA GLU A 26 -5.44 10.05 8.30
C GLU A 26 -4.21 9.18 8.47
N ARG A 27 -4.39 7.88 8.75
CA ARG A 27 -3.30 6.94 8.95
C ARG A 27 -2.58 6.61 7.63
N GLN A 28 -3.29 6.55 6.51
CA GLN A 28 -2.71 6.43 5.17
C GLN A 28 -1.76 7.59 4.89
N LYS A 29 -2.24 8.83 5.07
CA LYS A 29 -1.42 10.04 4.91
C LYS A 29 -0.23 10.07 5.86
N GLU A 30 -0.43 9.67 7.11
CA GLU A 30 0.65 9.60 8.09
C GLU A 30 1.77 8.64 7.63
N LEU A 31 1.40 7.44 7.18
CA LEU A 31 2.34 6.38 6.79
C LEU A 31 3.07 6.69 5.48
N MET A 32 2.39 7.22 4.47
CA MET A 32 3.03 7.59 3.19
C MET A 32 3.87 8.87 3.33
N GLY A 33 3.43 9.81 4.17
CA GLY A 33 4.14 11.06 4.42
C GLY A 33 3.91 12.07 3.29
N HIS A 34 4.98 12.67 2.80
CA HIS A 34 4.92 13.63 1.70
C HIS A 34 4.83 12.92 0.34
N GLY A 35 3.77 13.19 -0.43
CA GLY A 35 3.55 12.58 -1.73
C GLY A 35 2.10 12.70 -2.18
N CYS A 36 1.78 12.10 -3.33
CA CYS A 36 0.41 11.82 -3.74
C CYS A 36 0.02 10.47 -3.13
N VAL A 37 -0.53 10.50 -1.91
CA VAL A 37 -0.77 9.30 -1.09
C VAL A 37 -1.64 8.28 -1.80
N ALA A 38 -2.71 8.73 -2.45
CA ALA A 38 -3.61 7.90 -3.24
C ALA A 38 -2.89 7.15 -4.37
N ASP A 39 -2.15 7.88 -5.20
CA ASP A 39 -1.38 7.32 -6.32
C ASP A 39 -0.29 6.36 -5.84
N GLU A 40 0.49 6.78 -4.82
CA GLU A 40 1.60 5.97 -4.30
C GLU A 40 1.12 4.63 -3.73
N MET A 41 -0.03 4.60 -3.03
CA MET A 41 -0.59 3.34 -2.54
C MET A 41 -0.98 2.39 -3.68
N ALA A 42 -1.52 2.90 -4.79
CA ALA A 42 -1.90 2.11 -5.94
C ALA A 42 -0.68 1.62 -6.73
N GLU A 43 0.32 2.47 -6.93
CA GLU A 43 1.59 2.11 -7.58
C GLU A 43 2.38 1.08 -6.77
N ASP A 44 2.41 1.21 -5.44
CA ASP A 44 3.00 0.19 -4.56
C ASP A 44 2.24 -1.13 -4.69
N PHE A 45 0.91 -1.11 -4.71
CA PHE A 45 0.11 -2.32 -4.91
C PHE A 45 0.41 -2.97 -6.26
N HIS A 46 0.49 -2.18 -7.34
CA HIS A 46 0.84 -2.67 -8.67
C HIS A 46 2.23 -3.32 -8.67
N SER A 47 3.21 -2.65 -8.06
CA SER A 47 4.59 -3.09 -7.98
C SER A 47 4.73 -4.40 -7.20
N TYR A 48 4.05 -4.51 -6.05
CA TYR A 48 4.19 -5.67 -5.18
C TYR A 48 3.20 -6.79 -5.50
N PHE A 49 2.01 -6.55 -6.04
CA PHE A 49 1.09 -7.60 -6.44
C PHE A 49 1.10 -7.86 -7.94
N THR A 50 0.68 -6.89 -8.74
CA THR A 50 0.35 -7.10 -10.17
C THR A 50 1.53 -7.65 -10.96
N LEU A 51 2.74 -7.14 -10.71
CA LEU A 51 3.97 -7.59 -11.36
C LEU A 51 4.50 -8.95 -10.86
N SER A 52 4.04 -9.43 -9.70
CA SER A 52 4.61 -10.60 -9.01
C SER A 52 3.56 -11.68 -8.66
N LYS A 53 2.29 -11.51 -9.04
CA LYS A 53 1.17 -12.36 -8.59
C LYS A 53 1.31 -13.84 -8.93
N GLN A 54 1.91 -14.15 -10.09
CA GLN A 54 2.18 -15.54 -10.47
C GLN A 54 3.30 -16.15 -9.61
N GLU A 55 4.34 -15.37 -9.28
CA GLU A 55 5.45 -15.83 -8.42
C GLU A 55 4.93 -16.25 -7.03
N TYR A 56 3.93 -15.55 -6.50
CA TYR A 56 3.32 -15.87 -5.20
C TYR A 56 2.51 -17.16 -5.22
N LEU A 57 1.76 -17.40 -6.31
CA LEU A 57 0.98 -18.62 -6.48
C LEU A 57 1.91 -19.82 -6.67
N ASP A 58 2.94 -19.69 -7.49
CA ASP A 58 3.93 -20.73 -7.76
C ASP A 58 4.75 -21.08 -6.50
N ALA A 59 5.08 -20.07 -5.69
CA ALA A 59 5.77 -20.25 -4.41
C ALA A 59 4.85 -20.74 -3.26
N GLY A 60 3.54 -20.85 -3.50
CA GLY A 60 2.55 -21.26 -2.49
C GLY A 60 2.35 -20.25 -1.35
N LEU A 61 2.73 -18.99 -1.55
CA LEU A 61 2.52 -17.90 -0.58
C LEU A 61 1.05 -17.48 -0.50
N ILE A 62 0.34 -17.67 -1.61
CA ILE A 62 -1.10 -17.52 -1.70
C ILE A 62 -1.70 -18.75 -2.37
N ASN A 63 -2.95 -19.05 -2.03
CA ASN A 63 -3.78 -20.01 -2.74
C ASN A 63 -4.67 -19.31 -3.79
N GLN A 64 -5.39 -20.09 -4.59
CA GLN A 64 -6.25 -19.55 -5.64
C GLN A 64 -7.31 -18.56 -5.11
N GLN A 65 -7.93 -18.85 -3.97
CA GLN A 65 -8.95 -17.97 -3.38
C GLN A 65 -8.35 -16.61 -2.98
N GLN A 66 -7.15 -16.60 -2.41
CA GLN A 66 -6.42 -15.39 -2.05
C GLN A 66 -5.98 -14.61 -3.30
N PHE A 67 -5.50 -15.31 -4.33
CA PHE A 67 -5.16 -14.73 -5.62
C PHE A 67 -6.36 -14.02 -6.24
N ASP A 68 -7.52 -14.68 -6.31
CA ASP A 68 -8.73 -14.12 -6.92
C ASP A 68 -9.17 -12.84 -6.20
N ARG A 69 -9.09 -12.83 -4.85
CA ARG A 69 -9.45 -11.66 -4.05
C ARG A 69 -8.47 -10.49 -4.21
N LEU A 70 -7.17 -10.77 -4.31
CA LEU A 70 -6.17 -9.75 -4.62
C LEU A 70 -6.36 -9.19 -6.04
N ASN A 71 -6.73 -10.04 -6.99
CA ASN A 71 -6.97 -9.64 -8.37
C ASN A 71 -8.26 -8.81 -8.54
N GLU A 72 -9.27 -9.01 -7.69
CA GLU A 72 -10.43 -8.12 -7.60
C GLU A 72 -10.04 -6.70 -7.16
N LEU A 73 -9.13 -6.59 -6.18
CA LEU A 73 -8.60 -5.30 -5.74
C LEU A 73 -7.76 -4.62 -6.84
N ASP A 74 -6.91 -5.40 -7.54
CA ASP A 74 -6.13 -4.95 -8.71
C ASP A 74 -7.03 -4.35 -9.79
N GLN A 75 -8.08 -5.08 -10.19
CA GLN A 75 -9.05 -4.63 -11.17
C GLN A 75 -9.82 -3.38 -10.73
N LEU A 76 -10.14 -3.28 -9.44
CA LEU A 76 -10.83 -2.10 -8.93
C LEU A 76 -9.96 -0.86 -9.01
N LEU A 77 -8.67 -0.96 -8.68
CA LEU A 77 -7.71 0.14 -8.84
C LEU A 77 -7.52 0.52 -10.31
N ASP A 78 -7.37 -0.46 -11.19
CA ASP A 78 -7.24 -0.25 -12.65
C ASP A 78 -8.45 0.48 -13.25
N ASN A 79 -9.67 0.27 -12.73
CA ASN A 79 -10.87 0.95 -13.21
C ASN A 79 -10.85 2.46 -12.94
N TYR A 80 -10.06 2.93 -11.97
CA TYR A 80 -9.88 4.36 -11.68
C TYR A 80 -8.68 4.95 -12.42
N SER A 81 -7.84 4.12 -13.04
CA SER A 81 -6.66 4.58 -13.77
C SER A 81 -7.01 5.37 -15.04
N GLY A 82 -6.11 6.26 -15.44
CA GLY A 82 -6.25 7.12 -16.61
C GLY A 82 -7.09 8.37 -16.35
N ASP A 83 -7.34 9.13 -17.41
CA ASP A 83 -7.90 10.49 -17.32
C ASP A 83 -9.41 10.53 -16.99
N GLN A 84 -10.04 9.38 -16.73
CA GLN A 84 -11.49 9.31 -16.52
C GLN A 84 -11.93 9.74 -15.12
N ASN A 85 -11.06 9.55 -14.11
CA ASN A 85 -11.39 9.81 -12.71
C ASN A 85 -10.24 10.53 -11.98
N PRO A 86 -9.78 11.71 -12.44
CA PRO A 86 -8.63 12.39 -11.83
C PRO A 86 -8.87 12.74 -10.35
N ASP A 87 -10.10 13.07 -9.98
CA ASP A 87 -10.46 13.42 -8.59
C ASP A 87 -10.33 12.23 -7.63
N PHE A 88 -10.40 11.00 -8.13
CA PHE A 88 -10.25 9.80 -7.29
C PHE A 88 -8.85 9.75 -6.65
N TRP A 89 -7.85 10.23 -7.39
CA TRP A 89 -6.44 10.25 -7.00
C TRP A 89 -6.07 11.49 -6.16
N ASP A 90 -7.01 12.40 -5.91
CA ASP A 90 -6.79 13.51 -4.99
C ASP A 90 -6.84 13.03 -3.54
N ASP A 91 -5.74 13.25 -2.80
CA ASP A 91 -5.61 12.93 -1.38
C ASP A 91 -6.70 13.57 -0.51
N GLN A 92 -7.31 14.67 -0.94
CA GLN A 92 -8.46 15.27 -0.25
C GLN A 92 -9.68 14.35 -0.24
N GLN A 93 -9.82 13.48 -1.25
CA GLN A 93 -10.94 12.56 -1.39
C GLN A 93 -10.80 11.28 -0.56
N LEU A 94 -9.60 11.00 0.01
CA LEU A 94 -9.37 9.78 0.79
C LEU A 94 -10.40 9.60 1.93
N SER A 95 -10.80 10.66 2.63
CA SER A 95 -11.74 10.54 3.76
C SER A 95 -13.22 10.54 3.34
N SER A 96 -13.56 11.23 2.24
CA SER A 96 -14.94 11.51 1.83
C SER A 96 -15.47 10.56 0.77
N ASN A 97 -14.61 10.05 -0.12
CA ASN A 97 -15.03 9.20 -1.23
C ASN A 97 -15.39 7.78 -0.75
N GLU A 98 -16.57 7.31 -1.12
CA GLU A 98 -17.08 5.98 -0.76
C GLU A 98 -16.26 4.85 -1.38
N ASP A 99 -15.69 5.03 -2.57
CA ASP A 99 -14.88 4.03 -3.25
C ASP A 99 -13.59 3.74 -2.48
N TRP A 100 -12.98 4.76 -1.87
CA TRP A 100 -11.86 4.57 -0.93
C TRP A 100 -12.25 3.80 0.33
N LYS A 101 -13.51 3.91 0.80
CA LYS A 101 -14.01 3.08 1.91
C LYS A 101 -14.20 1.63 1.47
N VAL A 102 -14.66 1.40 0.25
CA VAL A 102 -14.76 0.06 -0.35
C VAL A 102 -13.38 -0.57 -0.47
N LEU A 103 -12.39 0.14 -1.01
CA LEU A 103 -11.00 -0.33 -1.10
C LEU A 103 -10.43 -0.72 0.27
N ARG A 104 -10.59 0.14 1.28
CA ARG A 104 -10.18 -0.16 2.66
C ARG A 104 -10.79 -1.43 3.19
N LYS A 105 -12.08 -1.66 2.91
CA LYS A 105 -12.78 -2.86 3.33
C LYS A 105 -12.22 -4.10 2.64
N ILE A 106 -12.06 -4.05 1.31
CA ILE A 106 -11.51 -5.17 0.53
C ILE A 106 -10.10 -5.52 1.01
N ALA A 107 -9.22 -4.53 1.20
CA ALA A 107 -7.88 -4.73 1.72
C ALA A 107 -7.88 -5.39 3.11
N ARG A 108 -8.81 -4.99 3.99
CA ARG A 108 -8.99 -5.63 5.31
C ARG A 108 -9.43 -7.08 5.21
N ASP A 109 -10.41 -7.37 4.36
CA ASP A 109 -10.91 -8.72 4.11
C ASP A 109 -9.78 -9.62 3.55
N ILE A 110 -8.91 -9.08 2.69
CA ILE A 110 -7.72 -9.79 2.17
C ILE A 110 -6.74 -10.12 3.30
N LEU A 111 -6.45 -9.17 4.20
CA LEU A 111 -5.55 -9.42 5.33
C LEU A 111 -6.09 -10.53 6.25
N GLU A 112 -7.40 -10.59 6.46
CA GLU A 112 -8.04 -11.70 7.19
C GLU A 112 -7.87 -13.03 6.47
N LEU A 113 -8.12 -13.05 5.16
CA LEU A 113 -7.98 -14.25 4.33
C LEU A 113 -6.52 -14.77 4.26
N LEU A 114 -5.55 -13.86 4.32
CA LEU A 114 -4.12 -14.19 4.39
C LEU A 114 -3.65 -14.63 5.79
N GLY A 115 -4.52 -14.55 6.81
CA GLY A 115 -4.15 -14.80 8.21
C GLY A 115 -3.17 -13.76 8.76
N LYS A 116 -3.23 -12.52 8.27
CA LYS A 116 -2.37 -11.38 8.63
C LYS A 116 -3.12 -10.27 9.37
N SER A 117 -4.36 -10.51 9.78
CA SER A 117 -5.20 -9.52 10.47
C SER A 117 -4.67 -9.10 11.84
N ASP A 118 -3.75 -9.85 12.43
CA ASP A 118 -3.07 -9.54 13.69
C ASP A 118 -1.76 -8.75 13.51
N LEU A 119 -1.44 -8.32 12.28
CA LEU A 119 -0.28 -7.49 11.98
C LEU A 119 -0.64 -6.00 11.87
N GLU A 120 0.33 -5.16 12.22
CA GLU A 120 0.32 -3.72 12.01
C GLU A 120 1.70 -3.23 11.53
N ILE A 121 1.77 -1.95 11.14
CA ILE A 121 3.01 -1.31 10.70
C ILE A 121 3.57 -0.42 11.80
N SER A 122 4.82 -0.70 12.17
CA SER A 122 5.74 0.24 12.80
C SER A 122 6.56 0.93 11.71
N TYR A 123 6.89 2.21 11.89
CA TYR A 123 7.72 2.93 10.93
C TYR A 123 8.75 3.83 11.61
N GLU A 124 9.87 4.02 10.91
CA GLU A 124 10.86 5.06 11.19
C GLU A 124 10.93 5.97 9.96
N ARG A 125 10.78 7.29 10.16
CA ARG A 125 10.90 8.28 9.10
C ARG A 125 12.09 9.20 9.35
N LYS A 126 12.87 9.45 8.30
CA LYS A 126 13.93 10.46 8.25
C LYS A 126 13.61 11.44 7.13
N GLU A 127 13.71 12.73 7.45
CA GLU A 127 13.47 13.81 6.52
C GLU A 127 14.67 14.75 6.51
N GLU A 128 15.12 15.09 5.31
CA GLU A 128 16.21 16.02 5.10
C GLU A 128 15.67 17.31 4.48
N TYR A 129 16.07 18.44 5.06
CA TYR A 129 15.63 19.77 4.66
C TYR A 129 16.83 20.63 4.30
N VAL A 130 16.68 21.45 3.26
CA VAL A 130 17.52 22.64 3.09
C VAL A 130 16.77 23.83 3.66
N GLN A 131 17.47 24.59 4.51
CA GLN A 131 16.96 25.81 5.11
C GLN A 131 17.84 26.98 4.69
N ASN A 132 17.22 28.02 4.14
CA ASN A 132 17.81 29.35 4.02
C ASN A 132 16.97 30.35 4.85
N GLU A 133 17.35 31.63 4.87
CA GLU A 133 16.73 32.65 5.72
C GLU A 133 15.21 32.82 5.49
N GLN A 134 14.65 32.30 4.39
CA GLN A 134 13.27 32.55 3.97
C GLN A 134 12.45 31.27 3.71
N VAL A 135 13.10 30.12 3.49
CA VAL A 135 12.42 28.89 3.08
C VAL A 135 13.04 27.66 3.75
N LYS A 136 12.19 26.79 4.30
CA LYS A 136 12.51 25.41 4.66
C LYS A 136 11.90 24.50 3.59
N ARG A 137 12.74 23.80 2.81
CA ARG A 137 12.31 22.91 1.73
C ARG A 137 12.74 21.48 2.01
N LEU A 138 11.80 20.55 1.95
CA LEU A 138 12.09 19.11 2.00
C LEU A 138 12.85 18.70 0.74
N ILE A 139 13.97 17.98 0.92
CA ILE A 139 14.78 17.43 -0.19
C ILE A 139 14.53 15.94 -0.32
N THR A 140 14.46 15.23 0.80
CA THR A 140 14.33 13.78 0.80
C THR A 140 13.54 13.33 2.01
N GLN A 141 12.66 12.37 1.77
CA GLN A 141 12.00 11.59 2.81
C GLN A 141 12.41 10.14 2.63
N TYR A 142 12.75 9.49 3.74
CA TYR A 142 12.98 8.05 3.82
C TYR A 142 12.08 7.48 4.90
N THR A 143 11.22 6.52 4.53
CA THR A 143 10.36 5.80 5.47
C THR A 143 10.72 4.32 5.44
N LYS A 144 10.98 3.74 6.61
CA LYS A 144 11.21 2.30 6.78
C LYS A 144 10.02 1.68 7.51
N PHE A 145 9.36 0.71 6.87
CA PHE A 145 8.24 -0.02 7.45
C PHE A 145 8.65 -1.39 7.98
N LEU A 146 8.14 -1.73 9.16
CA LEU A 146 8.32 -3.00 9.84
C LEU A 146 6.95 -3.60 10.18
N LEU A 147 6.75 -4.87 9.85
CA LEU A 147 5.58 -5.62 10.30
C LEU A 147 5.76 -6.03 11.76
N VAL A 148 4.78 -5.71 12.59
CA VAL A 148 4.75 -6.08 14.01
C VAL A 148 3.38 -6.67 14.36
N LYS A 149 3.31 -7.47 15.42
CA LYS A 149 2.03 -7.99 15.94
C LYS A 149 1.29 -6.90 16.71
N LYS A 150 -0.02 -6.81 16.51
CA LYS A 150 -0.91 -5.95 17.31
C LYS A 150 -0.80 -6.34 18.78
N LYS A 151 -0.79 -5.33 19.65
CA LYS A 151 -0.78 -5.51 21.11
C LYS A 151 -2.16 -5.84 21.65
#